data_AF-A0A354XWA8-F1
#
_entry.id   AF-A0A354XWA8-F1
#
_cell.length_a   1.000
_cell.length_b   1.000
_cell.length_c   1.000
_cell.angle_alpha   90.00
_cell.angle_beta   90.00
_cell.angle_gamma   90.00
#
_symmetry.space_group_name_H-M   'P 1'
#
loop_
_entity.id
_entity.type
_entity.pdbx_description
1 polymer ?
#
loop_
_entity_poly.entity_id
_entity_poly.type
_entity_poly.pdbx_seq_one_letter_code
_entity_poly.pdbx_strand_id
1 'polypeptide(L)'
;MKKIVTVLFIFIATSAFPQKIDDVFKTMPNSILPGLSDGNRTMLLVDTGKTVIPYSLGEIEKLAYAPDFLKIKTSGIGSTQLKLLPLINDT
;
A
#
# COMPACT_ATOMS: atom_id res chain seq x y z
N MET A 1 -32.30 18.57 -19.02
CA MET A 1 -32.08 17.11 -18.84
C MET A 1 -30.74 16.64 -19.41
N LYS A 2 -30.45 16.83 -20.71
CA LYS A 2 -29.16 16.41 -21.33
C LYS A 2 -27.90 16.92 -20.59
N LYS A 3 -27.85 18.21 -20.22
CA LYS A 3 -26.72 18.81 -19.49
C LYS A 3 -26.47 18.19 -18.11
N ILE A 4 -27.54 17.80 -17.40
CA ILE A 4 -27.45 17.19 -16.06
C ILE A 4 -26.85 15.78 -16.17
N VAL A 5 -27.28 15.01 -17.17
CA VAL A 5 -26.75 13.67 -17.45
C VAL A 5 -25.25 13.74 -17.78
N THR A 6 -24.83 14.71 -18.61
CA THR A 6 -23.40 14.90 -18.94
C THR A 6 -22.55 15.23 -17.71
N VAL A 7 -23.04 16.13 -16.84
CA VAL A 7 -22.32 16.49 -15.60
C VAL A 7 -22.20 15.27 -14.66
N LEU A 8 -23.25 14.46 -14.56
CA LEU A 8 -23.23 13.22 -13.78
C LEU A 8 -22.17 12.22 -14.31
N PHE A 9 -22.09 12.02 -15.63
CA PHE A 9 -21.10 11.13 -16.22
C PHE A 9 -19.65 11.62 -16.01
N ILE A 10 -19.41 12.94 -16.06
CA ILE A 10 -18.08 13.50 -15.75
C ILE A 10 -17.71 13.24 -14.29
N PHE A 11 -18.64 13.45 -13.36
CA PHE A 11 -18.41 13.21 -11.94
C PHE A 11 -18.07 11.75 -11.65
N ILE A 12 -18.79 10.81 -12.28
CA ILE A 12 -18.52 9.37 -12.16
C ILE A 12 -17.13 9.03 -12.74
N ALA A 13 -16.78 9.57 -13.90
CA ALA A 13 -15.47 9.32 -14.51
C ALA A 13 -14.30 9.80 -13.64
N THR A 14 -14.47 10.92 -12.91
CA THR A 14 -13.45 11.41 -11.96
C THR A 14 -13.39 10.65 -10.64
N SER A 15 -14.37 9.80 -10.35
CA SER A 15 -14.44 9.02 -9.10
C SER A 15 -13.71 7.67 -9.16
N ALA A 16 -13.04 7.36 -10.27
CA ALA A 16 -12.22 6.18 -10.38
C ALA A 16 -11.05 6.26 -9.37
N PHE A 17 -11.09 5.41 -8.35
CA PHE A 17 -10.02 5.33 -7.36
C PHE A 17 -8.86 4.53 -7.95
N PRO A 18 -7.65 5.11 -8.11
CA PRO A 18 -6.49 4.34 -8.51
C PRO A 18 -6.16 3.30 -7.43
N GLN A 19 -5.53 2.19 -7.84
CA GLN A 19 -5.02 1.19 -6.91
C GLN A 19 -4.13 1.86 -5.87
N LYS A 20 -4.34 1.57 -4.59
CA LYS A 20 -3.54 2.10 -3.48
C LYS A 20 -2.52 1.06 -3.03
N ILE A 21 -1.36 1.52 -2.58
CA ILE A 21 -0.33 0.61 -2.07
C ILE A 21 -0.81 -0.17 -0.84
N ASP A 22 -1.75 0.37 -0.07
CA ASP A 22 -2.39 -0.27 1.09
C ASP A 22 -3.06 -1.58 0.71
N ASP A 23 -3.81 -1.56 -0.38
CA ASP A 23 -4.59 -2.72 -0.84
C ASP A 23 -3.63 -3.81 -1.31
N VAL A 24 -2.56 -3.42 -2.02
CA VAL A 24 -1.49 -4.34 -2.40
C VAL A 24 -0.80 -4.93 -1.18
N PHE A 25 -0.43 -4.09 -0.21
CA PHE A 25 0.28 -4.54 0.98
C PHE A 25 -0.58 -5.45 1.86
N LYS A 26 -1.88 -5.21 1.97
CA LYS A 26 -2.79 -6.07 2.75
C LYS A 26 -3.08 -7.40 2.07
N THR A 27 -3.19 -7.42 0.74
CA THR A 27 -3.55 -8.63 -0.04
C THR A 27 -2.36 -9.46 -0.48
N MET A 28 -1.13 -8.92 -0.36
CA MET A 28 0.10 -9.61 -0.76
C MET A 28 0.25 -10.96 -0.01
N PRO A 29 0.60 -12.06 -0.67
CA PRO A 29 0.83 -13.32 0.04
C PRO A 29 2.06 -13.26 0.95
N ASN A 30 2.02 -13.98 2.08
CA ASN A 30 3.12 -14.04 3.05
C ASN A 30 4.43 -14.64 2.50
N SER A 31 4.37 -15.28 1.33
CA SER A 31 5.56 -15.78 0.64
C SER A 31 6.44 -14.66 0.06
N ILE A 32 5.89 -13.48 -0.23
CA ILE A 32 6.64 -12.35 -0.78
C ILE A 32 7.32 -11.55 0.34
N LEU A 33 6.58 -11.31 1.42
CA LEU A 33 7.08 -10.61 2.60
C LEU A 33 6.69 -11.39 3.86
N PRO A 34 7.53 -12.35 4.29
CA PRO A 34 7.27 -13.15 5.48
C PRO A 34 7.45 -12.34 6.76
N GLY A 35 6.98 -12.89 7.88
CA GLY A 35 7.13 -12.27 9.21
C GLY A 35 6.05 -11.27 9.59
N LEU A 36 5.05 -11.06 8.72
CA LEU A 36 3.92 -10.19 8.98
C LEU A 36 2.61 -10.97 8.91
N SER A 37 1.84 -10.98 9.99
CA SER A 37 0.43 -11.39 9.97
C SER A 37 -0.45 -10.32 9.31
N ASP A 38 -1.68 -10.67 8.97
CA ASP A 38 -2.65 -9.72 8.39
C ASP A 38 -2.96 -8.55 9.35
N GLY A 39 -3.01 -8.85 10.65
CA GLY A 39 -3.14 -7.84 11.71
C GLY A 39 -1.93 -6.90 11.76
N ASN A 40 -0.72 -7.46 11.71
CA ASN A 40 0.53 -6.69 11.69
C ASN A 40 0.59 -5.72 10.51
N ARG A 41 0.18 -6.15 9.32
CA ARG A 41 0.13 -5.31 8.12
C ARG A 41 -0.84 -4.14 8.28
N THR A 42 -2.01 -4.41 8.85
CA THR A 42 -3.00 -3.36 9.12
C THR A 42 -2.47 -2.35 10.13
N MET A 43 -1.83 -2.82 11.21
CA MET A 43 -1.23 -1.95 12.22
C MET A 43 -0.14 -1.05 11.63
N LEU A 44 0.77 -1.60 10.82
CA LEU A 44 1.83 -0.83 10.15
C LEU A 44 1.28 0.30 9.28
N LEU A 45 0.12 0.12 8.64
CA LEU A 45 -0.48 1.14 7.80
C LEU A 45 -1.23 2.21 8.61
N VAL A 46 -2.00 1.80 9.62
CA VAL A 46 -2.88 2.70 10.38
C VAL A 46 -2.11 3.55 11.41
N ASP A 47 -1.11 2.97 12.07
CA ASP A 47 -0.39 3.69 13.12
C ASP A 47 0.49 4.80 12.53
N THR A 48 0.30 6.02 13.00
CA THR A 48 1.17 7.17 12.67
C THR A 48 2.43 7.20 13.53
N GLY A 49 2.48 6.39 14.59
CA GLY A 49 3.64 6.16 15.43
C GLY A 49 4.64 5.15 14.85
N LYS A 50 5.66 4.84 15.66
CA LYS A 50 6.67 3.82 15.36
C LYS A 50 6.16 2.45 15.80
N THR A 51 5.24 1.86 15.04
CA THR A 51 4.92 0.43 15.21
C THR A 51 6.14 -0.39 14.85
N VAL A 52 6.58 -1.23 15.79
CA VAL A 52 7.67 -2.19 15.63
C VAL A 52 7.11 -3.59 15.81
N ILE A 53 7.32 -4.44 14.82
CA ILE A 53 6.89 -5.84 14.85
C ILE A 53 8.14 -6.73 14.98
N PRO A 54 8.24 -7.53 16.05
CA PRO A 54 9.35 -8.44 16.22
C PRO A 54 9.25 -9.60 15.22
N TYR A 55 10.37 -9.92 14.58
CA TYR A 55 10.52 -11.05 13.68
C TYR A 55 11.88 -11.75 13.91
N SER A 56 12.01 -13.00 13.47
CA SER A 56 13.22 -13.80 13.72
C SER A 56 14.49 -13.20 13.10
N LEU A 57 14.35 -12.41 12.03
CA LEU A 57 15.46 -11.72 11.36
C LEU A 57 15.69 -10.29 11.87
N GLY A 58 14.93 -9.85 12.88
CA GLY A 58 15.01 -8.52 13.45
C GLY A 58 13.66 -7.84 13.58
N GLU A 59 13.68 -6.53 13.71
CA GLU A 59 12.47 -5.71 13.87
C GLU A 59 11.99 -5.18 12.53
N ILE A 60 10.68 -5.34 12.27
CA ILE A 60 10.00 -4.77 11.11
C ILE A 60 9.33 -3.47 11.54
N GLU A 61 9.71 -2.37 10.91
CA GLU A 61 9.17 -1.03 11.18
C GLU A 61 8.86 -0.28 9.88
N LYS A 62 7.79 0.53 9.91
CA LYS A 62 7.46 1.44 8.81
C LYS A 62 8.44 2.61 8.81
N LEU A 63 9.09 2.84 7.67
CA LEU A 63 10.02 3.96 7.47
C LEU A 63 9.36 5.13 6.76
N ALA A 64 8.60 4.84 5.70
CA ALA A 64 7.91 5.86 4.92
C ALA A 64 6.69 5.26 4.21
N TYR A 65 5.69 6.09 3.99
CA TYR A 65 4.43 5.69 3.38
C TYR A 65 3.81 6.85 2.61
N ALA A 66 3.33 6.56 1.41
CA ALA A 66 2.51 7.43 0.58
C ALA A 66 1.54 6.56 -0.23
N PRO A 67 0.53 7.14 -0.90
CA PRO A 67 -0.47 6.35 -1.63
C PRO A 67 0.11 5.39 -2.69
N ASP A 68 1.28 5.71 -3.25
CA ASP A 68 1.95 4.97 -4.32
C ASP A 68 3.18 4.16 -3.86
N PHE A 69 3.63 4.31 -2.61
CA PHE A 69 4.77 3.54 -2.11
C PHE A 69 4.74 3.28 -0.60
N LEU A 70 5.37 2.17 -0.20
CA LEU A 70 5.60 1.81 1.18
C LEU A 70 7.05 1.36 1.34
N LYS A 71 7.75 1.94 2.31
CA LYS A 71 9.10 1.52 2.69
C LYS A 71 9.09 1.00 4.12
N ILE A 72 9.58 -0.22 4.30
CA ILE A 72 9.73 -0.88 5.58
C ILE A 72 11.18 -1.29 5.80
N LYS A 73 11.62 -1.22 7.04
CA LYS A 73 12.83 -1.91 7.48
C LYS A 73 12.44 -3.34 7.83
N THR A 74 13.28 -4.30 7.47
CA THR A 74 13.04 -5.73 7.72
C THR A 74 14.04 -6.34 8.69
N SER A 75 15.18 -5.67 8.90
CA SER A 75 16.20 -6.06 9.87
C SER A 75 17.10 -4.85 10.21
N GLY A 76 18.09 -5.04 11.09
CA GLY A 76 19.05 -3.98 11.43
C GLY A 76 19.82 -3.40 10.23
N ILE A 77 19.91 -4.14 9.12
CA ILE A 77 20.70 -3.75 7.93
C ILE A 77 19.87 -3.77 6.62
N GLY A 78 18.62 -4.25 6.67
CA GLY A 78 17.79 -4.50 5.49
C GLY A 78 16.53 -3.63 5.45
N SER A 79 16.17 -3.19 4.24
CA SER A 79 14.89 -2.52 3.98
C SER A 79 14.28 -3.02 2.69
N THR A 80 12.94 -3.07 2.66
CA THR A 80 12.15 -3.41 1.48
C THR A 80 11.27 -2.22 1.11
N GLN A 81 11.17 -1.95 -0.20
CA GLN A 81 10.30 -0.91 -0.73
C GLN A 81 9.35 -1.50 -1.76
N LEU A 82 8.07 -1.18 -1.60
CA LEU A 82 6.99 -1.49 -2.54
C LEU A 82 6.57 -0.19 -3.20
N LYS A 83 6.39 -0.21 -4.53
CA LYS A 83 6.00 0.97 -5.30
C LYS A 83 5.04 0.59 -6.42
N LEU A 84 3.98 1.37 -6.57
CA LEU A 84 3.10 1.32 -7.73
C LEU A 84 3.74 2.10 -8.88
N LEU A 85 3.83 1.44 -10.03
CA LEU A 85 4.34 2.03 -11.26
C LEU A 85 3.21 2.08 -12.29
N PRO A 86 3.18 3.11 -13.15
CA PRO A 86 2.25 3.12 -14.26
C PRO A 86 2.54 1.92 -15.17
N LEU A 87 1.50 1.22 -15.57
CA LEU A 87 1.62 0.16 -16.56
C LEU A 87 1.61 0.82 -17.95
N ILE A 88 2.77 0.92 -18.58
CA ILE A 88 2.94 1.71 -19.81
C ILE A 88 2.48 0.93 -21.06
N ASN A 89 2.39 -0.40 -21.00
CA ASN A 89 2.05 -1.26 -22.14
C ASN A 89 1.09 -2.41 -21.76
N ASP A 90 -0.18 -2.10 -21.49
CA ASP A 90 -1.23 -3.13 -21.27
C ASP A 90 -2.14 -3.22 -22.50
N THR A 91 -1.56 -3.63 -23.64
CA THR A 91 -2.25 -3.93 -24.90
C THR A 91 -1.86 -5.29 -25.41
#